data_AF-A0A831JPS3-F1
#
_entry.id   AF-A0A831JPS3-F1
#
_cell.length_a   1.000
_cell.length_b   1.000
_cell.length_c   1.000
_cell.angle_alpha   90.00
_cell.angle_beta   90.00
_cell.angle_gamma   90.00
#
_symmetry.space_group_name_H-M   'P 1'
#
loop_
_entity.id
_entity.type
_entity.pdbx_description
1 polymer ?
#
loop_
_entity_poly.entity_id
_entity_poly.type
_entity_poly.pdbx_seq_one_letter_code
_entity_poly.pdbx_strand_id
1 'polypeptide(L)'
;MRLLHLLIVFLLLTTLPLSSGETGKVREKVPKEWTILVYMNGDNSLEAEAVNDLNEMEQVGSGERVNIVVQVDRTAGYDSRMDDWTDTRRYYILPDGGDPELNSLRMDGGLGELDMADPKVLKDFLVWGIGNFPARHYMLVLWDHGTGIFRYSRAGQG
;
A
#
# COMPACT_ATOMS: atom_id res chain seq x y z
N MET A 1 11.59 -56.06 -44.02
CA MET A 1 10.70 -54.95 -44.42
C MET A 1 9.33 -55.16 -43.80
N ARG A 2 8.87 -54.16 -43.03
CA ARG A 2 7.46 -53.86 -42.70
C ARG A 2 6.80 -54.77 -41.64
N LEU A 3 6.65 -54.30 -40.40
CA LEU A 3 5.61 -53.39 -39.87
C LEU A 3 4.29 -54.15 -39.56
N LEU A 4 3.90 -54.28 -38.28
CA LEU A 4 2.91 -53.43 -37.55
C LEU A 4 1.46 -53.99 -37.79
N HIS A 5 0.60 -54.36 -36.84
CA HIS A 5 0.29 -53.80 -35.53
C HIS A 5 -0.42 -54.81 -34.59
N LEU A 6 -0.07 -54.68 -33.32
CA LEU A 6 -0.81 -55.10 -32.14
C LEU A 6 -1.99 -54.13 -31.90
N LEU A 7 -3.20 -54.63 -31.65
CA LEU A 7 -4.35 -53.80 -31.25
C LEU A 7 -4.97 -54.41 -30.00
N ILE A 8 -4.33 -54.19 -28.86
CA ILE A 8 -4.92 -54.42 -27.54
C ILE A 8 -5.57 -53.11 -27.13
N VAL A 9 -6.90 -53.07 -27.18
CA VAL A 9 -7.70 -51.99 -26.61
C VAL A 9 -7.70 -52.18 -25.09
N PHE A 10 -6.81 -51.48 -24.39
CA PHE A 10 -6.90 -51.31 -22.94
C PHE A 10 -7.93 -50.20 -22.65
N LEU A 11 -9.15 -50.61 -22.29
CA LEU A 11 -10.15 -49.71 -21.74
C LEU A 11 -9.73 -49.35 -20.29
N LEU A 12 -8.93 -48.30 -20.14
CA LEU A 12 -8.64 -47.69 -18.85
C LEU A 12 -9.85 -46.88 -18.42
N LEU A 13 -10.70 -47.48 -17.59
CA LEU A 13 -11.73 -46.80 -16.83
C LEU A 13 -11.03 -45.95 -15.76
N THR A 14 -10.54 -44.77 -16.12
CA THR A 14 -10.02 -43.82 -15.15
C THR A 14 -11.20 -43.22 -14.40
N THR A 15 -11.37 -43.64 -13.15
CA THR A 15 -12.17 -42.87 -12.19
C THR A 15 -11.46 -41.53 -11.98
N LEU A 16 -11.88 -40.52 -12.74
CA LEU A 16 -11.56 -39.14 -12.42
C LEU A 16 -12.11 -38.88 -11.01
N PRO A 17 -11.28 -38.56 -10.00
CA PRO A 17 -11.82 -37.90 -8.84
C PRO A 17 -12.40 -36.58 -9.35
N LEU A 18 -13.72 -36.44 -9.24
CA LEU A 18 -14.40 -35.17 -9.36
C LEU A 18 -13.70 -34.25 -8.37
N SER A 19 -12.83 -33.36 -8.88
CA SER A 19 -12.22 -32.30 -8.09
C SER A 19 -13.38 -31.45 -7.60
N SER A 20 -13.81 -31.74 -6.37
CA SER A 20 -14.72 -30.90 -5.61
C SER A 20 -14.08 -29.52 -5.63
N GLY A 21 -14.70 -28.59 -6.36
CA GLY A 21 -14.22 -27.22 -6.45
C GLY A 21 -13.90 -26.74 -5.05
N GLU A 22 -12.62 -26.46 -4.79
CA GLU A 22 -12.25 -25.65 -3.66
C GLU A 22 -12.89 -24.29 -3.90
N THR A 23 -14.10 -24.12 -3.38
CA THR A 23 -14.65 -22.80 -3.11
C THR A 23 -13.61 -22.13 -2.23
N GLY A 24 -12.78 -21.27 -2.83
CA GLY A 24 -11.76 -20.52 -2.14
C GLY A 24 -12.43 -19.78 -1.01
N LYS A 25 -12.34 -20.31 0.21
CA LYS A 25 -12.68 -19.57 1.41
C LYS A 25 -11.76 -18.36 1.37
N VAL A 26 -12.33 -17.18 1.12
CA VAL A 26 -11.63 -15.91 1.30
C VAL A 26 -11.00 -16.02 2.68
N ARG A 27 -9.66 -16.09 2.74
CA ARG A 27 -8.96 -16.09 4.02
C ARG A 27 -9.26 -14.74 4.64
N GLU A 28 -10.17 -14.75 5.61
CA GLU A 28 -10.52 -13.56 6.36
C GLU A 28 -9.25 -13.01 7.00
N LYS A 29 -8.96 -11.73 6.75
CA LYS A 29 -7.79 -11.06 7.31
C LYS A 29 -8.01 -10.92 8.81
N VAL A 30 -7.17 -11.57 9.62
CA VAL A 30 -7.27 -11.51 11.08
C VAL A 30 -6.94 -10.08 11.54
N PRO A 31 -7.84 -9.40 12.27
CA PRO A 31 -7.57 -8.05 12.75
C PRO A 31 -6.38 -8.00 13.70
N LYS A 32 -5.50 -7.01 13.53
CA LYS A 32 -4.45 -6.67 14.51
C LYS A 32 -5.00 -5.79 15.64
N GLU A 33 -4.16 -5.46 16.62
CA GLU A 33 -4.57 -4.54 17.69
C GLU A 33 -4.75 -3.12 17.14
N TRP A 34 -3.77 -2.62 16.38
CA TRP A 34 -3.80 -1.29 15.79
C TRP A 34 -3.51 -1.30 14.29
N THR A 35 -4.17 -0.39 13.58
CA THR A 35 -3.73 0.08 12.26
C THR A 35 -3.53 1.59 12.32
N ILE A 36 -2.32 2.02 12.03
CA ILE A 36 -1.93 3.42 11.91
C ILE A 36 -1.92 3.75 10.42
N LEU A 37 -2.78 4.69 10.03
CA LEU A 37 -2.93 5.21 8.68
C LEU A 37 -2.26 6.58 8.64
N VAL A 38 -1.17 6.71 7.90
CA VAL A 38 -0.44 7.96 7.75
C VAL A 38 -0.74 8.52 6.36
N TYR A 39 -1.33 9.71 6.32
CA TYR A 39 -1.64 10.43 5.09
C TYR A 39 -0.69 11.62 4.99
N MET A 40 0.32 11.49 4.13
CA MET A 40 1.50 12.33 4.09
C MET A 40 1.57 13.09 2.76
N ASN A 41 1.28 14.38 2.79
CA ASN A 41 1.40 15.24 1.62
C ASN A 41 2.79 15.90 1.62
N GLY A 42 3.74 15.26 0.95
CA GLY A 42 5.09 15.77 0.76
C GLY A 42 5.28 16.53 -0.56
N ASP A 43 4.22 16.73 -1.36
CA ASP A 43 4.28 17.55 -2.59
C ASP A 43 4.31 19.06 -2.27
N ASN A 44 5.36 19.46 -1.56
CA ASN A 44 5.66 20.84 -1.19
C ASN A 44 7.08 20.95 -0.59
N SER A 45 7.37 22.07 0.06
CA SER A 45 8.68 22.34 0.66
C SER A 45 9.06 21.46 1.85
N LEU A 46 8.19 20.55 2.28
CA LEU A 46 8.47 19.56 3.33
C LEU A 46 8.90 18.19 2.79
N GLU A 47 9.17 18.07 1.49
CA GLU A 47 9.50 16.77 0.88
C GLU A 47 10.66 16.05 1.60
N ALA A 48 11.71 16.80 1.98
CA ALA A 48 12.86 16.23 2.67
C ALA A 48 12.49 15.67 4.05
N GLU A 49 11.57 16.33 4.76
CA GLU A 49 11.00 15.87 6.02
C GLU A 49 10.09 14.66 5.81
N ALA A 50 9.30 14.60 4.74
CA ALA A 50 8.48 13.43 4.39
C ALA A 50 9.37 12.19 4.17
N VAL A 51 10.50 12.36 3.47
CA VAL A 51 11.49 11.28 3.26
C VAL A 51 12.12 10.84 4.58
N ASN A 52 12.49 11.78 5.46
CA ASN A 52 13.06 11.45 6.76
C ASN A 52 12.06 10.70 7.64
N ASP A 53 10.83 11.18 7.73
CA ASP A 53 9.79 10.56 8.56
C ASP A 53 9.40 9.18 8.02
N LEU A 54 9.41 8.98 6.70
CA LEU A 54 9.20 7.67 6.09
C LEU A 54 10.29 6.68 6.52
N ASN A 55 11.55 7.10 6.51
CA ASN A 55 12.68 6.30 6.98
C ASN A 55 12.61 6.04 8.50
N GLU A 56 12.26 7.04 9.30
CA GLU A 56 12.09 6.87 10.75
C GLU A 56 11.00 5.84 11.08
N MET A 57 9.93 5.78 10.28
CA MET A 57 8.92 4.73 10.42
C MET A 57 9.48 3.34 10.09
N GLU A 58 10.42 3.20 9.14
CA GLU A 58 11.10 1.93 8.80
C GLU A 58 12.10 1.45 9.88
N GLN A 59 12.49 2.30 10.84
CA GLN A 59 13.28 1.83 11.98
C GLN A 59 12.53 0.83 12.88
N VAL A 60 11.19 0.90 12.91
CA VAL A 60 10.33 0.01 13.73
C VAL A 60 9.37 -0.80 12.86
N GLY A 61 8.78 -0.17 11.86
CA GLY A 61 7.86 -0.75 10.90
C GLY A 61 6.60 -1.39 11.50
N SER A 62 5.87 -2.09 10.64
CA SER A 62 4.73 -2.90 11.04
C SER A 62 5.20 -4.20 11.70
N GLY A 63 4.41 -4.72 12.64
CA GLY A 63 4.73 -5.94 13.39
C GLY A 63 3.50 -6.81 13.69
N GLU A 64 3.62 -7.74 14.64
CA GLU A 64 2.54 -8.69 14.97
C GLU A 64 1.26 -8.00 15.45
N ARG A 65 1.38 -6.88 16.16
CA ARG A 65 0.26 -6.17 16.80
C ARG A 65 -0.19 -4.90 16.10
N VAL A 66 0.66 -4.33 15.24
CA VAL A 66 0.44 -3.01 14.63
C VAL A 66 0.68 -3.11 13.11
N ASN A 67 -0.25 -2.57 12.34
CA ASN A 67 -0.01 -2.20 10.94
C ASN A 67 0.35 -0.71 10.89
N ILE A 68 1.40 -0.36 10.16
CA ILE A 68 1.72 1.02 9.77
C ILE A 68 1.61 1.07 8.25
N VAL A 69 0.70 1.90 7.77
CA VAL A 69 0.38 2.01 6.35
C VAL A 69 0.38 3.48 5.98
N VAL A 70 1.12 3.83 4.94
CA VAL A 70 1.36 5.21 4.53
C VAL A 70 0.79 5.40 3.13
N GLN A 71 0.04 6.47 2.90
CA GLN A 71 -0.10 7.08 1.58
C GLN A 71 0.73 8.35 1.58
N VAL A 72 1.72 8.41 0.69
CA VAL A 72 2.67 9.52 0.59
C VAL A 72 2.69 10.04 -0.83
N ASP A 73 2.70 11.36 -0.95
CA ASP A 73 2.86 12.08 -2.20
C ASP A 73 4.14 12.90 -2.15
N ARG A 74 4.87 12.99 -3.27
CA ARG A 74 6.16 13.67 -3.35
C ARG A 74 6.23 14.48 -4.64
N THR A 75 7.21 15.36 -4.69
CA THR A 75 7.38 16.32 -5.78
C THR A 75 8.79 16.35 -6.29
N ALA A 76 9.00 17.02 -7.41
CA ALA A 76 10.36 17.26 -7.88
C ALA A 76 10.96 18.48 -7.17
N GLY A 77 12.26 18.40 -6.86
CA GLY A 77 13.09 19.59 -6.62
C GLY A 77 13.33 19.97 -5.16
N TYR A 78 12.83 19.23 -4.18
CA TYR A 78 13.20 19.41 -2.78
C TYR A 78 14.07 18.26 -2.25
N ASP A 79 13.80 17.00 -2.62
CA ASP A 79 14.59 15.85 -2.21
C ASP A 79 14.70 14.76 -3.31
N SER A 80 15.92 14.32 -3.63
CA SER A 80 16.16 13.34 -4.69
C SER A 80 16.46 11.92 -4.20
N ARG A 81 16.23 11.61 -2.92
CA ARG A 81 16.44 10.26 -2.36
C ARG A 81 15.28 9.32 -2.74
N MET A 82 15.45 8.02 -2.46
CA MET A 82 14.42 6.99 -2.66
C MET A 82 13.84 7.00 -4.08
N ASP A 83 14.71 6.93 -5.08
CA ASP A 83 14.39 6.95 -6.52
C ASP A 83 13.71 8.22 -7.07
N ASP A 84 13.70 9.34 -6.31
CA ASP A 84 13.24 10.67 -6.76
C ASP A 84 11.88 10.64 -7.50
N TRP A 85 10.93 9.91 -6.93
CA TRP A 85 9.60 9.80 -7.51
C TRP A 85 8.71 10.98 -7.14
N THR A 86 7.73 11.24 -8.01
CA THR A 86 6.93 12.47 -8.02
C THR A 86 5.43 12.18 -8.18
N ASP A 87 5.00 11.00 -7.74
CA ASP A 87 3.63 10.49 -7.84
C ASP A 87 3.11 9.99 -6.50
N THR A 88 1.80 9.90 -6.29
CA THR A 88 1.28 9.38 -5.02
C THR A 88 1.43 7.86 -4.90
N ARG A 89 1.90 7.38 -3.75
CA ARG A 89 2.15 5.95 -3.48
C ARG A 89 1.59 5.50 -2.14
N ARG A 90 1.38 4.18 -2.02
CA ARG A 90 0.99 3.52 -0.76
C ARG A 90 2.00 2.47 -0.37
N TYR A 91 2.37 2.46 0.90
CA TYR A 91 3.33 1.52 1.45
C TYR A 91 2.79 0.83 2.70
N TYR A 92 3.07 -0.47 2.81
CA TYR A 92 3.05 -1.18 4.08
C TYR A 92 4.45 -1.15 4.67
N ILE A 93 4.61 -0.47 5.80
CA ILE A 93 5.94 -0.15 6.33
C ILE A 93 6.57 -1.39 6.96
N LEU A 94 7.78 -1.72 6.54
CA LEU A 94 8.57 -2.83 7.08
C LEU A 94 9.75 -2.31 7.91
N PRO A 95 10.14 -3.04 8.97
CA PRO A 95 11.38 -2.73 9.66
C PRO A 95 12.58 -3.04 8.77
N ASP A 96 13.56 -2.13 8.69
CA ASP A 96 14.81 -2.35 7.96
C ASP A 96 16.07 -2.09 8.79
N GLY A 97 15.92 -1.58 10.02
CA GLY A 97 17.04 -1.30 10.91
C GLY A 97 17.72 0.04 10.67
N GLY A 98 17.07 0.99 9.97
CA GLY A 98 17.57 2.33 9.71
C GLY A 98 18.38 2.44 8.42
N ASP A 99 18.01 1.68 7.40
CA ASP A 99 18.56 1.84 6.06
C ASP A 99 18.11 3.20 5.49
N PRO A 100 19.00 4.02 4.90
CA PRO A 100 18.61 5.29 4.27
C PRO A 100 17.61 5.14 3.10
N GLU A 101 17.55 3.97 2.47
CA GLU A 101 16.68 3.70 1.32
C GLU A 101 15.29 3.17 1.72
N LEU A 102 14.32 3.33 0.82
CA LEU A 102 12.95 2.85 1.04
C LEU A 102 12.84 1.34 0.79
N ASN A 103 12.63 0.56 1.85
CA ASN A 103 12.58 -0.90 1.81
C ASN A 103 11.17 -1.49 2.02
N SER A 104 10.19 -0.63 2.24
CA SER A 104 8.80 -0.98 2.49
C SER A 104 8.06 -1.49 1.25
N LEU A 105 7.01 -2.29 1.48
CA LEU A 105 6.25 -2.89 0.39
C LEU A 105 5.34 -1.86 -0.25
N ARG A 106 5.52 -1.61 -1.55
CA ARG A 106 4.60 -0.78 -2.36
C ARG A 106 3.28 -1.54 -2.60
N MET A 107 2.14 -0.91 -2.30
CA MET A 107 0.82 -1.55 -2.22
C MET A 107 -0.28 -0.85 -3.07
N ASP A 108 0.06 0.19 -3.81
CA ASP A 108 -0.87 1.05 -4.55
C ASP A 108 -1.24 0.51 -5.94
N GLY A 109 -0.38 -0.31 -6.55
CA GLY A 109 -0.58 -0.80 -7.90
C GLY A 109 -0.45 0.28 -8.98
N GLY A 110 0.22 1.40 -8.68
CA GLY A 110 0.39 2.54 -9.60
C GLY A 110 -0.78 3.52 -9.54
N LEU A 111 -1.00 4.16 -8.38
CA LEU A 111 -2.04 5.19 -8.24
C LEU A 111 -1.79 6.39 -9.16
N GLY A 112 -0.52 6.74 -9.37
CA GLY A 112 -0.13 7.96 -10.07
C GLY A 112 -0.39 9.19 -9.21
N GLU A 113 -0.37 10.35 -9.86
CA GLU A 113 -0.56 11.65 -9.21
C GLU A 113 -2.00 11.86 -8.71
N LEU A 114 -2.14 12.34 -7.47
CA LEU A 114 -3.44 12.63 -6.84
C LEU A 114 -3.43 13.98 -6.14
N ASP A 115 -4.55 14.70 -6.20
CA ASP A 115 -4.75 15.89 -5.36
C ASP A 115 -4.95 15.46 -3.90
N MET A 116 -3.88 15.53 -3.11
CA MET A 116 -3.91 15.16 -1.69
C MET A 116 -4.78 16.08 -0.82
N ALA A 117 -5.19 17.25 -1.32
CA ALA A 117 -6.14 18.13 -0.66
C ALA A 117 -7.61 17.79 -0.99
N ASP A 118 -7.88 16.92 -1.98
CA ASP A 118 -9.22 16.42 -2.25
C ASP A 118 -9.66 15.47 -1.11
N PRO A 119 -10.74 15.79 -0.36
CA PRO A 119 -11.26 14.92 0.69
C PRO A 119 -11.65 13.52 0.18
N LYS A 120 -11.92 13.37 -1.12
CA LYS A 120 -12.20 12.08 -1.73
C LYS A 120 -10.96 11.18 -1.77
N VAL A 121 -9.77 11.73 -2.01
CA VAL A 121 -8.51 10.97 -1.98
C VAL A 121 -8.22 10.45 -0.57
N LEU A 122 -8.38 11.30 0.45
CA LEU A 122 -8.28 10.87 1.85
C LEU A 122 -9.28 9.77 2.19
N LYS A 123 -10.56 9.93 1.80
CA LYS A 123 -11.58 8.91 2.03
C LYS A 123 -11.21 7.59 1.37
N ASP A 124 -10.74 7.63 0.12
CA ASP A 124 -10.38 6.44 -0.63
C ASP A 124 -9.17 5.73 0.00
N PHE A 125 -8.21 6.47 0.57
CA PHE A 125 -7.12 5.91 1.38
C PHE A 125 -7.64 5.23 2.66
N LEU A 126 -8.53 5.89 3.42
CA LEU A 126 -9.09 5.32 4.64
C LEU A 126 -9.85 4.02 4.37
N VAL A 127 -10.71 4.02 3.35
CA VAL A 127 -11.48 2.82 2.95
C VAL A 127 -10.54 1.70 2.55
N TRP A 128 -9.54 1.99 1.71
CA TRP A 128 -8.56 1.01 1.28
C TRP A 128 -7.74 0.47 2.46
N GLY A 129 -7.27 1.33 3.36
CA GLY A 129 -6.44 0.97 4.50
C GLY A 129 -7.20 0.12 5.51
N ILE A 130 -8.41 0.53 5.88
CA ILE A 130 -9.29 -0.21 6.80
C ILE A 130 -9.64 -1.58 6.22
N GLY A 131 -9.99 -1.65 4.94
CA GLY A 131 -10.33 -2.91 4.26
C GLY A 131 -9.14 -3.84 4.07
N ASN A 132 -7.93 -3.29 3.88
CA ASN A 132 -6.75 -4.11 3.64
C ASN A 132 -6.01 -4.53 4.91
N PHE A 133 -6.12 -3.75 5.98
CA PHE A 133 -5.41 -3.93 7.24
C PHE A 133 -6.40 -3.79 8.40
N PRO A 134 -7.30 -4.78 8.57
CA PRO A 134 -8.27 -4.73 9.66
C PRO A 134 -7.57 -4.70 11.02
N ALA A 135 -8.12 -3.94 11.95
CA ALA A 135 -7.64 -3.85 13.32
C ALA A 135 -8.77 -3.51 14.30
N ARG A 136 -8.50 -3.72 15.59
CA ARG A 136 -9.41 -3.35 16.68
C ARG A 136 -9.47 -1.84 16.88
N HIS A 137 -8.34 -1.16 16.65
CA HIS A 137 -8.20 0.28 16.79
C HIS A 137 -7.53 0.90 15.57
N TYR A 138 -7.90 2.14 15.27
CA TYR A 138 -7.38 2.90 14.16
C TYR A 138 -6.88 4.25 14.62
N MET A 139 -5.73 4.67 14.08
CA MET A 139 -5.20 6.01 14.22
C MET A 139 -4.98 6.59 12.82
N LEU A 140 -5.42 7.82 12.60
CA LEU A 140 -5.11 8.59 11.40
C LEU A 140 -4.11 9.68 11.77
N VAL A 141 -2.98 9.71 11.08
CA VAL A 141 -2.00 10.79 11.13
C VAL A 141 -2.15 11.60 9.85
N LEU A 142 -2.50 12.88 9.99
CA LEU A 142 -2.46 13.84 8.90
C LEU A 142 -1.12 14.57 8.98
N TRP A 143 -0.30 14.40 7.96
CA TRP A 143 1.05 14.94 7.89
C TRP A 143 1.13 15.89 6.70
N ASP A 144 1.37 17.17 6.98
CA ASP A 144 1.64 18.27 6.05
C ASP A 144 1.88 19.55 6.89
N HIS A 145 2.06 20.69 6.24
CA HIS A 145 1.84 22.01 6.82
C HIS A 145 0.46 22.13 7.49
N GLY A 146 0.39 22.92 8.57
CA GLY A 146 -0.85 23.21 9.28
C GLY A 146 -0.99 24.69 9.61
N THR A 147 -2.17 25.25 9.34
CA THR A 147 -2.52 26.65 9.72
C THR A 147 -3.64 26.71 10.76
N GLY A 148 -3.97 25.59 11.40
CA GLY A 148 -5.04 25.53 12.40
C GLY A 148 -6.42 25.80 11.79
N ILE A 149 -7.16 26.77 12.34
CA ILE A 149 -8.53 27.11 11.89
C ILE A 149 -8.56 28.18 10.78
N PHE A 150 -7.40 28.72 10.39
CA PHE A 150 -7.35 29.79 9.39
C PHE A 150 -7.69 29.24 8.01
N ARG A 151 -8.52 29.99 7.28
CA ARG A 151 -8.84 29.66 5.90
C ARG A 151 -7.67 30.04 5.01
N TYR A 152 -7.25 29.11 4.17
CA TYR A 152 -6.41 29.43 3.03
C TYR A 152 -7.23 30.28 2.05
N SER A 153 -7.04 31.60 2.06
CA SER A 153 -7.61 32.47 1.04
C SER A 153 -6.65 32.51 -0.15
N ARG A 154 -7.07 31.99 -1.30
CA ARG A 154 -6.39 32.30 -2.57
C ARG A 154 -6.44 33.82 -2.75
N ALA A 155 -5.28 34.47 -2.70
CA ALA A 155 -5.17 35.83 -3.17
C ALA A 155 -5.43 35.83 -4.69
N GLY A 156 -6.56 36.39 -5.11
CA GLY A 156 -6.82 36.80 -6.50
C GLY A 156 -7.26 35.71 -7.49
N GLN A 157 -8.54 35.32 -7.42
CA GLN A 157 -9.32 35.03 -8.64
C GLN A 157 -10.69 35.68 -8.47
N GLY A 158 -10.79 36.91 -8.98
CA GLY A 158 -12.03 37.63 -9.27
C GLY A 158 -12.05 37.98 -10.75
#